data_AF-A0AAP4V0K9-F1
#
_entry.id   AF-A0AAP4V0K9-F1
#
_cell.length_a   1.000
_cell.length_b   1.000
_cell.length_c   1.000
_cell.angle_alpha   90.00
_cell.angle_beta   90.00
_cell.angle_gamma   90.00
#
_symmetry.space_group_name_H-M   'P 1'
#
loop_
_entity.id
_entity.type
_entity.pdbx_description
1 polymer ?
#
loop_
_entity_poly.entity_id
_entity_poly.type
_entity_poly.pdbx_seq_one_letter_code
_entity_poly.pdbx_strand_id
1 'polypeptide(L)'
;MNWRNFFGYRSKTAWKMFIASIVYIFILFLILQAIIPNSIRPALVNIGFLGFSLSLLALIIGLIKPQFVLPKIQIKTRKKVVYSYLYLALAFFLMGIVFIDGKSTSNQTVQKADTKIATSQDTKKDTADTKSKEEADSKAQEEADSKAQEEANRKAQEEANRKAQEEANRKAQEEAQRKAQEEANRKAQEETQRKAQEEANRKAQEETQRKAQEEANRKAQEEASQKSNAVVSSSSGNHNGSNRKPFQNDPSDDKEANTTCKGQIKGNANSKKYHVPGGQYYDSTKDNIVWFCSETDAQAAGYVRSKK
;
A
#
# COMPACT_ATOMS: atom_id res chain seq x y z
N MET A 1 -21.47 -19.07 32.32
CA MET A 1 -22.37 -18.92 31.15
C MET A 1 -21.55 -19.09 29.88
N ASN A 2 -21.89 -20.07 29.04
CA ASN A 2 -21.15 -20.39 27.82
C ASN A 2 -21.70 -19.52 26.68
N TRP A 3 -21.05 -18.38 26.38
CA TRP A 3 -21.53 -17.34 25.44
C TRP A 3 -21.62 -17.81 23.97
N ARG A 4 -21.21 -19.06 23.67
CA ARG A 4 -21.19 -19.63 22.31
C ARG A 4 -22.57 -19.95 21.72
N ASN A 5 -23.63 -19.95 22.54
CA ASN A 5 -24.99 -20.32 22.11
C ASN A 5 -25.90 -19.12 21.81
N PHE A 6 -25.42 -17.89 21.91
CA PHE A 6 -26.19 -16.70 21.53
C PHE A 6 -26.10 -16.46 20.01
N PHE A 7 -27.25 -16.30 19.34
CA PHE A 7 -27.39 -16.15 17.88
C PHE A 7 -26.46 -15.04 17.34
N GLY A 8 -25.35 -15.40 16.69
CA GLY A 8 -24.38 -14.45 16.11
C GLY A 8 -22.98 -14.48 16.72
N TYR A 9 -22.81 -14.97 17.96
CA TYR A 9 -21.49 -15.15 18.61
C TYR A 9 -20.81 -16.49 18.26
N ARG A 10 -21.29 -17.19 17.23
CA ARG A 10 -20.74 -18.48 16.76
C ARG A 10 -19.54 -18.31 15.82
N SER A 11 -19.25 -17.09 15.37
CA SER A 11 -18.16 -16.78 14.43
C SER A 11 -16.83 -16.45 15.15
N LYS A 12 -15.71 -16.94 14.61
CA LYS A 12 -14.35 -16.56 15.07
C LYS A 12 -13.82 -15.25 14.46
N THR A 13 -14.50 -14.66 13.48
CA THR A 13 -14.05 -13.42 12.82
C THR A 13 -14.53 -12.18 13.57
N ALA A 14 -13.58 -11.28 13.89
CA ALA A 14 -13.82 -10.04 14.63
C ALA A 14 -14.91 -9.15 14.01
N TRP A 15 -15.03 -9.13 12.68
CA TRP A 15 -16.06 -8.39 11.95
C TRP A 15 -17.48 -8.89 12.24
N LYS A 16 -17.69 -10.22 12.26
CA LYS A 16 -19.02 -10.79 12.55
C LYS A 16 -19.42 -10.58 14.02
N MET A 17 -18.44 -10.60 14.93
CA MET A 17 -18.65 -10.29 16.35
C MET A 17 -19.03 -8.82 16.56
N PHE A 18 -18.39 -7.91 15.82
CA PHE A 18 -18.72 -6.48 15.82
C PHE A 18 -20.17 -6.23 15.37
N ILE A 19 -20.58 -6.82 14.25
CA ILE A 19 -21.94 -6.68 13.73
C ILE A 19 -22.95 -7.27 14.71
N ALA A 20 -22.69 -8.48 15.23
CA ALA A 20 -23.56 -9.10 16.22
C ALA A 20 -23.75 -8.18 17.44
N SER A 21 -22.66 -7.61 17.97
CA SER A 21 -22.69 -6.70 19.12
C SER A 21 -23.57 -5.47 18.88
N ILE A 22 -23.51 -4.87 17.67
CA ILE A 22 -24.37 -3.74 17.30
C ILE A 22 -25.85 -4.18 17.24
N VAL A 23 -26.14 -5.34 16.66
CA VAL A 23 -27.51 -5.89 16.59
C VAL A 23 -28.06 -6.16 18.00
N TYR A 24 -27.25 -6.70 18.92
CA TYR A 24 -27.65 -6.91 20.31
C TYR A 24 -27.95 -5.61 21.04
N ILE A 25 -27.12 -4.58 20.84
CA ILE A 25 -27.38 -3.24 21.39
C ILE A 25 -28.68 -2.68 20.85
N PHE A 26 -28.94 -2.83 19.56
CA PHE A 26 -30.17 -2.36 18.94
C PHE A 26 -31.41 -3.06 19.53
N ILE A 27 -31.37 -4.39 19.65
CA ILE A 27 -32.44 -5.17 20.30
C ILE A 27 -32.63 -4.74 21.75
N LEU A 28 -31.54 -4.51 22.49
CA LEU A 28 -31.60 -4.01 23.86
C LEU A 28 -32.27 -2.63 23.93
N PHE A 29 -31.97 -1.71 23.01
CA PHE A 29 -32.64 -0.41 22.95
C PHE A 29 -34.13 -0.52 22.62
N LEU A 30 -34.54 -1.44 21.75
CA LEU A 30 -35.96 -1.71 21.49
C LEU A 30 -36.69 -2.21 22.75
N ILE A 31 -36.03 -3.07 23.54
CA ILE A 31 -36.60 -3.52 24.83
C ILE A 31 -36.66 -2.35 25.83
N LEU A 32 -35.63 -1.52 25.92
CA LEU A 32 -35.61 -0.34 26.79
C LEU A 32 -36.68 0.69 26.40
N GLN A 33 -36.97 0.85 25.11
CA GLN A 33 -38.04 1.73 24.63
C GLN A 33 -39.40 1.41 25.27
N ALA A 34 -39.68 0.12 25.50
CA ALA A 34 -40.92 -0.33 26.14
C ALA A 34 -41.00 -0.05 27.65
N ILE A 35 -39.86 0.11 28.31
CA ILE A 35 -39.77 0.29 29.77
C ILE A 35 -39.62 1.77 30.15
N ILE A 36 -38.99 2.58 29.28
CA ILE A 36 -38.64 3.96 29.58
C ILE A 36 -39.83 4.91 29.38
N PRO A 37 -40.15 5.77 30.38
CA PRO A 37 -41.21 6.77 30.26
C PRO A 37 -40.99 7.76 29.12
N ASN A 38 -42.08 8.16 28.45
CA ASN A 38 -42.06 9.11 27.33
C ASN A 38 -41.42 10.47 27.69
N SER A 39 -41.49 10.88 28.96
CA SER A 39 -40.89 12.14 29.44
C SER A 39 -39.35 12.17 29.37
N ILE A 40 -38.69 11.01 29.39
CA ILE A 40 -37.22 10.90 29.42
C ILE A 40 -36.64 10.71 28.00
N ARG A 41 -37.46 10.25 27.05
CA ARG A 41 -37.08 10.01 25.65
C ARG A 41 -36.40 11.20 24.97
N PRO A 42 -36.90 12.46 25.05
CA PRO A 42 -36.21 13.60 24.41
C PRO A 42 -34.80 13.85 24.99
N ALA A 43 -34.62 13.64 26.29
CA ALA A 43 -33.29 13.75 26.91
C ALA A 43 -32.35 12.64 26.39
N LEU A 44 -32.86 11.41 26.23
CA LEU A 44 -32.07 10.30 25.67
C LEU A 44 -31.68 10.52 24.21
N VAL A 45 -32.57 11.11 23.40
CA VAL A 45 -32.28 11.49 22.01
C VAL A 45 -31.16 12.54 21.96
N ASN A 46 -31.25 13.58 22.79
CA ASN A 46 -30.20 14.60 22.89
C ASN A 46 -28.86 14.03 23.36
N ILE A 47 -28.88 13.15 24.37
CA ILE A 47 -27.67 12.43 24.84
C ILE A 47 -27.11 11.53 23.72
N GLY A 48 -27.97 10.86 22.95
CA GLY A 48 -27.59 10.06 21.80
C GLY A 48 -26.87 10.88 20.73
N PHE A 49 -27.45 12.01 20.31
CA PHE A 49 -26.83 12.90 19.32
C PHE A 49 -25.55 13.57 19.83
N LEU A 50 -25.49 13.95 21.10
CA LEU A 50 -24.29 14.50 21.73
C LEU A 50 -23.18 13.44 21.80
N GLY A 51 -23.50 12.22 22.23
CA GLY A 51 -22.58 11.09 22.28
C GLY A 51 -22.07 10.67 20.91
N PHE A 52 -22.94 10.69 19.89
CA PHE A 52 -22.57 10.46 18.49
C PHE A 52 -21.56 11.52 18.00
N SER A 53 -21.86 12.80 18.23
CA SER A 53 -21.02 13.92 17.83
C SER A 53 -19.64 13.88 18.50
N LEU A 54 -19.60 13.60 19.82
CA LEU A 54 -18.34 13.43 20.56
C LEU A 54 -17.55 12.22 20.08
N SER A 55 -18.22 11.12 19.72
CA SER A 55 -17.58 9.92 19.17
C SER A 55 -16.93 10.18 17.80
N LEU A 56 -17.58 10.97 16.94
CA LEU A 56 -17.01 11.41 15.66
C LEU A 56 -15.81 12.35 15.87
N LEU A 57 -15.91 13.31 16.80
CA LEU A 57 -14.80 14.19 17.12
C LEU A 57 -13.58 13.41 17.61
N ALA A 58 -13.79 12.44 18.51
CA ALA A 58 -12.75 11.56 19.00
C ALA A 58 -12.19 10.63 17.89
N LEU A 59 -13.02 10.19 16.94
CA LEU A 59 -12.57 9.46 15.76
C LEU A 59 -11.61 10.30 14.91
N ILE A 60 -11.95 11.57 14.63
CA ILE A 60 -11.14 12.50 13.85
C ILE A 60 -9.81 12.78 14.56
N ILE A 61 -9.86 13.14 15.86
CA ILE A 61 -8.65 13.39 16.67
C ILE A 61 -7.77 12.14 16.72
N GLY A 62 -8.38 10.96 16.89
CA GLY A 62 -7.68 9.70 16.99
C GLY A 62 -7.07 9.20 15.67
N LEU A 63 -7.62 9.59 14.52
CA LEU A 63 -7.01 9.33 13.21
C LEU A 63 -5.72 10.13 13.01
N ILE A 64 -5.66 11.35 13.56
CA ILE A 64 -4.48 12.23 13.54
C ILE A 64 -3.46 11.76 14.59
N LYS A 65 -3.87 11.59 15.85
CA LYS A 65 -3.03 11.13 16.96
C LYS A 65 -3.77 10.09 17.82
N PRO A 66 -3.55 8.78 17.61
CA PRO A 66 -4.29 7.72 18.31
C PRO A 66 -4.01 7.66 19.82
N GLN A 67 -2.90 8.25 20.27
CA GLN A 67 -2.47 8.27 21.67
C GLN A 67 -3.29 9.19 22.59
N PHE A 68 -3.97 10.20 22.04
CA PHE A 68 -4.78 11.14 22.81
C PHE A 68 -6.11 10.53 23.23
N VAL A 69 -6.69 9.68 22.38
CA VAL A 69 -8.02 9.13 22.57
C VAL A 69 -8.00 7.74 23.20
N LEU A 70 -6.89 6.99 23.07
CA LEU A 70 -6.72 5.67 23.71
C LEU A 70 -5.61 5.69 24.77
N PRO A 71 -5.77 6.40 25.91
CA PRO A 71 -4.72 6.52 26.91
C PRO A 71 -4.39 5.18 27.60
N LYS A 72 -5.38 4.29 27.77
CA LYS A 72 -5.27 3.03 28.55
C LYS A 72 -4.98 1.76 27.72
N ILE A 73 -4.79 1.87 26.40
CA ILE A 73 -4.59 0.70 25.53
C ILE A 73 -3.09 0.51 25.23
N GLN A 74 -2.56 -0.68 25.51
CA GLN A 74 -1.15 -1.06 25.33
C GLN A 74 -0.63 -0.90 23.88
N ILE A 75 -1.51 -1.04 22.87
CA ILE A 75 -1.17 -0.90 21.45
C ILE A 75 -2.08 0.14 20.79
N LYS A 76 -1.53 1.34 20.58
CA LYS A 76 -2.22 2.54 20.06
C LYS A 76 -2.17 2.57 18.52
N THR A 77 -3.06 1.83 17.87
CA THR A 77 -3.15 1.81 16.39
C THR A 77 -4.37 2.56 15.89
N ARG A 78 -4.23 3.23 14.73
CA ARG A 78 -5.34 3.92 14.05
C ARG A 78 -6.52 2.97 13.76
N LYS A 79 -6.23 1.71 13.44
CA LYS A 79 -7.27 0.68 13.23
C LYS A 79 -8.15 0.49 14.47
N LYS A 80 -7.56 0.40 15.67
CA LYS A 80 -8.33 0.26 16.92
C LYS A 80 -9.13 1.49 17.29
N VAL A 81 -8.58 2.69 17.01
CA VAL A 81 -9.35 3.95 17.14
C VAL A 81 -10.59 3.88 16.26
N VAL A 82 -10.42 3.53 14.98
CA VAL A 82 -11.53 3.42 14.03
C VAL A 82 -12.56 2.44 14.55
N TYR A 83 -12.18 1.21 14.88
CA TYR A 83 -13.14 0.23 15.39
C TYR A 83 -13.87 0.67 16.67
N SER A 84 -13.16 1.27 17.63
CA SER A 84 -13.75 1.66 18.92
C SER A 84 -14.68 2.86 18.80
N TYR A 85 -14.27 3.92 18.09
CA TYR A 85 -15.06 5.14 17.99
C TYR A 85 -16.14 5.05 16.93
N LEU A 86 -15.93 4.26 15.87
CA LEU A 86 -16.99 3.92 14.92
C LEU A 86 -18.07 3.07 15.60
N TYR A 87 -17.70 2.13 16.48
CA TYR A 87 -18.65 1.37 17.30
C TYR A 87 -19.49 2.29 18.19
N LEU A 88 -18.83 3.18 18.94
CA LEU A 88 -19.51 4.12 19.83
C LEU A 88 -20.41 5.07 19.04
N ALA A 89 -19.94 5.59 17.91
CA ALA A 89 -20.75 6.43 17.03
C ALA A 89 -22.01 5.68 16.56
N LEU A 90 -21.88 4.46 16.04
CA LEU A 90 -23.04 3.67 15.60
C LEU A 90 -23.98 3.33 16.76
N ALA A 91 -23.46 3.01 17.94
CA ALA A 91 -24.29 2.73 19.11
C ALA A 91 -25.09 3.96 19.57
N PHE A 92 -24.45 5.13 19.67
CA PHE A 92 -25.13 6.39 20.05
C PHE A 92 -26.09 6.89 18.96
N PHE A 93 -25.77 6.67 17.70
CA PHE A 93 -26.65 6.98 16.58
C PHE A 93 -27.91 6.11 16.60
N LEU A 94 -27.76 4.80 16.81
CA LEU A 94 -28.90 3.88 16.98
C LEU A 94 -29.72 4.22 18.23
N MET A 95 -29.06 4.60 19.33
CA MET A 95 -29.75 5.11 20.53
C MET A 95 -30.53 6.39 20.22
N GLY A 96 -29.97 7.32 19.46
CA GLY A 96 -30.66 8.52 19.02
C GLY A 96 -31.93 8.17 18.25
N ILE A 97 -31.83 7.30 17.24
CA ILE A 97 -32.93 6.96 16.34
C ILE A 97 -34.05 6.16 17.03
N VAL A 98 -33.72 5.17 17.85
CA VAL A 98 -34.73 4.26 18.45
C VAL A 98 -35.70 4.99 19.38
N PHE A 99 -35.26 6.09 20.00
CA PHE A 99 -36.06 6.87 20.93
C PHE A 99 -36.69 8.13 20.29
N ILE A 100 -36.54 8.32 18.97
CA ILE A 100 -37.34 9.30 18.24
C ILE A 100 -38.76 8.75 18.16
N ASP A 101 -39.64 9.26 19.01
CA ASP A 101 -41.07 9.08 18.79
C ASP A 101 -41.41 9.74 17.45
N GLY A 102 -41.95 8.99 16.49
CA GLY A 102 -42.28 9.43 15.13
C GLY A 102 -43.33 10.56 15.03
N LYS A 103 -43.59 11.26 16.13
CA LYS A 103 -44.35 12.50 16.15
C LYS A 103 -43.33 13.64 16.13
N SER A 104 -42.95 14.03 14.92
CA SER A 104 -42.18 15.23 14.64
C SER A 104 -42.61 16.37 15.55
N THR A 105 -41.65 16.84 16.33
CA THR A 105 -41.63 18.10 17.05
C THR A 105 -41.80 19.24 16.05
N SER A 106 -43.05 19.57 15.73
CA SER A 106 -43.44 20.93 15.36
C SER A 106 -44.04 21.53 16.62
N ASN A 107 -43.41 22.59 17.11
CA ASN A 107 -43.90 23.53 18.13
C ASN A 107 -44.04 22.98 19.56
N GLN A 108 -42.96 23.12 20.34
CA GLN A 108 -43.10 23.37 21.77
C GLN A 108 -41.99 24.30 22.25
N THR A 109 -42.17 25.59 21.96
CA THR A 109 -41.74 26.67 22.85
C THR A 109 -43.03 27.37 23.27
N VAL A 110 -43.08 27.84 24.51
CA VAL A 110 -44.23 28.45 25.20
C VAL A 110 -45.19 27.46 25.86
N GLN A 111 -44.81 27.00 27.06
CA GLN A 111 -45.73 27.00 28.19
C GLN A 111 -44.99 27.56 29.41
N LYS A 112 -45.22 28.85 29.68
CA LYS A 112 -44.89 29.49 30.95
C LYS A 112 -46.21 29.90 31.60
N ALA A 113 -46.49 29.23 32.72
CA ALA A 113 -47.26 29.69 33.87
C ALA A 113 -48.69 30.23 33.64
N ASP A 114 -49.68 29.37 33.88
CA ASP A 114 -50.98 29.80 34.42
C ASP A 114 -51.09 29.36 35.88
N THR A 115 -50.63 30.23 36.78
CA THR A 115 -51.07 30.23 38.18
C THR A 115 -52.40 30.97 38.23
N LYS A 116 -53.50 30.23 38.33
CA LYS A 116 -54.82 30.80 38.65
C LYS A 116 -54.81 31.36 40.08
N ILE A 117 -54.83 32.67 40.20
CA ILE A 117 -55.56 33.36 41.28
C ILE A 117 -56.75 34.05 40.61
N ALA A 118 -57.96 33.69 41.04
CA ALA A 118 -59.17 34.44 40.76
C ALA A 118 -59.89 34.71 42.08
N THR A 119 -59.87 35.98 42.48
CA THR A 119 -60.95 36.63 43.22
C THR A 119 -61.30 37.89 42.42
N SER A 120 -62.58 38.02 42.10
CA SER A 120 -63.20 38.99 41.20
C SER A 120 -63.32 40.39 41.81
N GLN A 121 -63.20 41.45 41.00
CA GLN A 121 -64.29 42.43 40.68
C GLN A 121 -63.77 43.73 40.03
N ASP A 122 -64.58 44.27 39.09
CA ASP A 122 -64.58 45.59 38.42
C ASP A 122 -63.36 46.00 37.57
N THR A 123 -63.46 46.39 36.29
CA THR A 123 -64.26 47.51 35.76
C THR A 123 -64.32 47.42 34.22
N LYS A 124 -65.51 47.53 33.61
CA LYS A 124 -65.70 47.67 32.14
C LYS A 124 -65.51 49.13 31.73
N LYS A 125 -64.45 49.47 30.98
CA LYS A 125 -64.40 50.50 29.91
C LYS A 125 -62.96 50.68 29.38
N ASP A 126 -62.38 49.67 28.72
CA ASP A 126 -61.10 49.80 27.96
C ASP A 126 -60.81 48.56 27.07
N THR A 127 -61.84 48.00 26.43
CA THR A 127 -61.75 46.68 25.74
C THR A 127 -61.88 46.71 24.22
N ALA A 128 -62.01 47.88 23.60
CA ALA A 128 -62.10 48.01 22.14
C ALA A 128 -60.75 48.38 21.49
N ASP A 129 -59.99 49.32 22.08
CA ASP A 129 -58.71 49.79 21.52
C ASP A 129 -57.53 48.83 21.76
N THR A 130 -57.55 48.08 22.87
CA THR A 130 -56.51 47.08 23.19
C THR A 130 -56.56 45.87 22.25
N LYS A 131 -57.76 45.43 21.86
CA LYS A 131 -57.95 44.25 21.01
C LYS A 131 -57.56 44.51 19.55
N SER A 132 -57.81 45.71 19.03
CA SER A 132 -57.41 46.08 17.66
C SER A 132 -55.91 46.31 17.52
N LYS A 133 -55.21 46.67 18.61
CA LYS A 133 -53.76 46.88 18.62
C LYS A 133 -53.00 45.56 18.78
N GLU A 134 -53.46 44.65 19.65
CA GLU A 134 -52.91 43.30 19.76
C GLU A 134 -53.04 42.47 18.47
N GLU A 135 -54.16 42.56 17.75
CA GLU A 135 -54.30 41.83 16.47
C GLU A 135 -53.40 42.39 15.35
N ALA A 136 -53.15 43.70 15.34
CA ALA A 136 -52.24 44.33 14.37
C ALA A 136 -50.77 44.00 14.68
N ASP A 137 -50.38 44.07 15.96
CA ASP A 137 -49.02 43.72 16.40
C ASP A 137 -48.76 42.21 16.26
N SER A 138 -49.76 41.35 16.51
CA SER A 138 -49.64 39.90 16.30
C SER A 138 -49.44 39.53 14.83
N LYS A 139 -50.14 40.19 13.90
CA LYS A 139 -49.96 39.94 12.46
C LYS A 139 -48.62 40.43 11.94
N ALA A 140 -48.17 41.60 12.41
CA ALA A 140 -46.85 42.12 12.06
C ALA A 140 -45.72 41.23 12.58
N GLN A 141 -45.86 40.69 13.79
CA GLN A 141 -44.91 39.75 14.40
C GLN A 141 -44.89 38.42 13.64
N GLU A 142 -46.05 37.84 13.32
CA GLU A 142 -46.15 36.58 12.57
C GLU A 142 -45.57 36.69 11.16
N GLU A 143 -45.78 37.81 10.47
CA GLU A 143 -45.19 38.04 9.14
C GLU A 143 -43.67 38.24 9.19
N ALA A 144 -43.16 38.91 10.24
CA ALA A 144 -41.72 39.06 10.46
C ALA A 144 -41.05 37.72 10.80
N ASP A 145 -41.67 36.92 11.68
CA ASP A 145 -41.17 35.61 12.07
C ASP A 145 -41.24 34.61 10.90
N SER A 146 -42.29 34.68 10.06
CA SER A 146 -42.41 33.87 8.85
C SER A 146 -41.30 34.17 7.84
N LYS A 147 -41.03 35.46 7.56
CA LYS A 147 -39.93 35.87 6.66
C LYS A 147 -38.55 35.48 7.20
N ALA A 148 -38.33 35.63 8.50
CA ALA A 148 -37.08 35.22 9.14
C ALA A 148 -36.87 33.70 9.06
N GLN A 149 -37.94 32.91 9.26
CA GLN A 149 -37.89 31.46 9.15
C GLN A 149 -37.65 30.99 7.71
N GLU A 150 -38.29 31.62 6.73
CA GLU A 150 -38.10 31.31 5.31
C GLU A 150 -36.66 31.62 4.85
N GLU A 151 -36.11 32.77 5.26
CA GLU A 151 -34.73 33.11 4.94
C GLU A 151 -33.72 32.16 5.61
N ALA A 152 -33.96 31.77 6.86
CA ALA A 152 -33.13 30.79 7.56
C ALA A 152 -33.18 29.41 6.88
N ASN A 153 -34.38 28.95 6.49
CA ASN A 153 -34.55 27.69 5.77
C ASN A 153 -33.88 27.72 4.40
N ARG A 154 -33.99 28.83 3.66
CA ARG A 154 -33.33 29.00 2.36
C ARG A 154 -31.81 28.92 2.48
N LYS A 155 -31.22 29.63 3.45
CA LYS A 155 -29.77 29.58 3.70
C LYS A 155 -29.31 28.18 4.11
N ALA A 156 -30.07 27.50 4.97
CA ALA A 156 -29.76 26.13 5.37
C ALA A 156 -29.80 25.16 4.19
N GLN A 157 -30.80 25.29 3.30
CA GLN A 157 -30.92 24.45 2.11
C GLN A 157 -29.82 24.73 1.09
N GLU A 158 -29.48 26.00 0.84
CA GLU A 158 -28.38 26.39 -0.05
C GLU A 158 -27.03 25.86 0.47
N GLU A 159 -26.76 25.96 1.77
CA GLU A 159 -25.54 25.44 2.37
C GLU A 159 -25.47 23.90 2.30
N ALA A 160 -26.58 23.22 2.55
CA ALA A 160 -26.67 21.76 2.43
C ALA A 160 -26.42 21.30 0.98
N ASN A 161 -27.05 21.96 0.01
CA ASN A 161 -26.87 21.66 -1.41
C ASN A 161 -25.43 21.94 -1.86
N ARG A 162 -24.82 23.04 -1.41
CA ARG A 162 -23.43 23.36 -1.72
C ARG A 162 -22.47 22.30 -1.18
N LYS A 163 -22.64 21.87 0.07
CA LYS A 163 -21.82 20.81 0.67
C LYS A 163 -21.98 19.47 -0.05
N ALA A 164 -23.21 19.12 -0.43
CA ALA A 164 -23.47 17.90 -1.20
C ALA A 164 -22.79 17.94 -2.58
N GLN A 165 -22.85 19.08 -3.27
CA GLN A 165 -22.21 19.26 -4.57
C GLN A 165 -20.67 19.24 -4.46
N GLU A 166 -20.09 19.92 -3.46
CA GLU A 166 -18.65 19.90 -3.22
C GLU A 166 -18.15 18.49 -2.89
N GLU A 167 -18.88 17.72 -2.07
CA GLU A 167 -18.50 16.35 -1.75
C GLU A 167 -18.60 15.42 -2.98
N ALA A 168 -19.65 15.56 -3.79
CA ALA A 168 -19.81 14.82 -5.04
C ALA A 168 -18.68 15.13 -6.02
N ASN A 169 -18.34 16.41 -6.20
CA ASN A 169 -17.25 16.85 -7.07
C ASN A 169 -15.89 16.35 -6.57
N ARG A 170 -15.64 16.39 -5.25
CA ARG A 170 -14.40 15.89 -4.66
C ARG A 170 -14.24 14.39 -4.89
N LYS A 171 -15.30 13.60 -4.67
CA LYS A 171 -15.27 12.15 -4.91
C LYS A 171 -15.02 11.82 -6.39
N ALA A 172 -15.65 12.56 -7.30
CA ALA A 172 -15.44 12.38 -8.74
C ALA A 172 -13.99 12.70 -9.15
N GLN A 173 -13.41 13.79 -8.62
CA GLN A 173 -12.01 14.14 -8.88
C GLN A 173 -11.03 13.12 -8.28
N GLU A 174 -11.23 12.68 -7.04
CA GLU A 174 -10.39 11.66 -6.40
C GLU A 174 -10.43 10.33 -7.16
N GLU A 175 -11.60 9.90 -7.63
CA GLU A 175 -11.72 8.67 -8.41
C GLU A 175 -11.03 8.80 -9.78
N ALA A 176 -11.20 9.94 -10.46
CA ALA A 176 -10.53 10.20 -11.73
C ALA A 176 -9.00 10.22 -11.58
N GLN A 177 -8.48 10.88 -10.54
CA GLN A 177 -7.04 10.89 -10.23
C GLN A 177 -6.53 9.49 -9.89
N ARG A 178 -7.28 8.71 -9.11
CA ARG A 178 -6.87 7.34 -8.76
C ARG A 178 -6.78 6.46 -10.00
N LYS A 179 -7.77 6.52 -10.90
CA LYS A 179 -7.75 5.77 -12.17
C LYS A 179 -6.58 6.18 -13.06
N ALA A 180 -6.32 7.48 -13.19
CA ALA A 180 -5.19 7.97 -13.98
C ALA A 180 -3.84 7.51 -13.41
N GLN A 181 -3.67 7.55 -12.07
CA GLN A 181 -2.44 7.10 -11.42
C GLN A 181 -2.25 5.58 -11.54
N GLU A 182 -3.32 4.80 -11.40
CA GLU A 182 -3.29 3.34 -11.53
C GLU A 182 -2.93 2.93 -12.96
N GLU A 183 -3.50 3.59 -13.97
CA GLU A 183 -3.15 3.33 -15.38
C GLU A 183 -1.70 3.72 -15.69
N ALA A 184 -1.22 4.86 -15.20
CA ALA A 184 0.17 5.29 -15.37
C ALA A 184 1.15 4.29 -14.72
N ASN A 185 0.86 3.85 -13.49
CA ASN A 185 1.67 2.86 -12.79
C ASN A 185 1.67 1.51 -13.51
N ARG A 186 0.52 1.06 -14.03
CA ARG A 186 0.41 -0.18 -14.80
C ARG A 186 1.27 -0.12 -16.06
N LYS A 187 1.17 0.97 -16.84
CA LYS A 187 1.98 1.15 -18.06
C LYS A 187 3.48 1.15 -17.76
N ALA A 188 3.90 1.84 -16.69
CA ALA A 188 5.29 1.84 -16.27
C ALA A 188 5.79 0.44 -15.87
N GLN A 189 4.98 -0.33 -15.13
CA GLN A 189 5.33 -1.71 -14.75
C GLN A 189 5.39 -2.65 -15.96
N GLU A 190 4.43 -2.57 -16.88
CA GLU A 190 4.42 -3.36 -18.11
C GLU A 190 5.63 -3.06 -18.99
N GLU A 191 6.01 -1.79 -19.15
CA GLU A 191 7.20 -1.41 -19.92
C GLU A 191 8.49 -1.93 -19.27
N THR A 192 8.59 -1.84 -17.94
CA THR A 192 9.77 -2.33 -17.21
C THR A 192 9.89 -3.85 -17.30
N GLN A 193 8.78 -4.58 -17.17
CA GLN A 193 8.76 -6.03 -17.34
C GLN A 193 9.07 -6.45 -18.78
N ARG A 194 8.54 -5.75 -19.78
CA ARG A 194 8.83 -6.02 -21.18
C ARG A 194 10.32 -5.84 -21.49
N LYS A 195 10.92 -4.74 -21.03
CA LYS A 195 12.37 -4.49 -21.20
C LYS A 195 13.21 -5.58 -20.53
N ALA A 196 12.86 -5.99 -19.31
CA ALA A 196 13.55 -7.07 -18.61
C ALA A 196 13.43 -8.41 -19.36
N GLN A 197 12.25 -8.73 -19.90
CA GLN A 197 12.02 -9.95 -20.66
C GLN A 197 12.76 -9.94 -22.01
N GLU A 198 12.74 -8.82 -22.75
CA GLU A 198 13.50 -8.65 -23.99
C GLU A 198 15.00 -8.81 -23.74
N GLU A 199 15.55 -8.22 -22.67
CA GLU A 199 16.97 -8.36 -22.33
C GLU A 199 17.34 -9.80 -21.94
N ALA A 200 16.49 -10.47 -21.16
CA ALA A 200 16.70 -11.87 -20.79
C ALA A 200 16.66 -12.79 -22.03
N ASN A 201 15.68 -12.58 -22.93
CA ASN A 201 15.56 -13.34 -24.17
C ASN A 201 16.77 -13.09 -25.10
N ARG A 202 17.24 -11.84 -25.21
CA ARG A 202 18.41 -11.50 -26.01
C ARG A 202 19.66 -12.20 -25.49
N LYS A 203 19.91 -12.15 -24.17
CA LYS A 203 21.05 -12.85 -23.54
C LYS A 203 20.99 -14.36 -23.76
N ALA A 204 19.81 -14.96 -23.63
CA ALA A 204 19.62 -16.39 -23.90
C ALA A 204 19.92 -16.74 -25.37
N GLN A 205 19.45 -15.93 -26.33
CA GLN A 205 19.74 -16.15 -27.75
C GLN A 205 21.24 -15.98 -28.08
N GLU A 206 21.88 -14.93 -27.56
CA GLU A 206 23.32 -14.69 -27.73
C GLU A 206 24.16 -15.84 -27.16
N GLU A 207 23.81 -16.36 -25.98
CA GLU A 207 24.50 -17.50 -25.37
C GLU A 207 24.34 -18.77 -26.21
N THR A 208 23.14 -19.01 -26.74
CA THR A 208 22.85 -20.18 -27.57
C THR A 208 23.61 -20.12 -28.90
N GLN A 209 23.64 -18.95 -29.56
CA GLN A 209 24.42 -18.74 -30.78
C GLN A 209 25.92 -18.88 -30.53
N ARG A 210 26.43 -18.33 -29.43
CA ARG A 210 27.84 -18.45 -29.06
C ARG A 210 28.24 -19.91 -28.84
N LYS A 211 27.42 -20.69 -28.11
CA LYS A 211 27.65 -22.13 -27.90
C LYS A 211 27.64 -22.91 -29.22
N ALA A 212 26.70 -22.61 -30.12
CA ALA A 212 26.65 -23.24 -31.45
C ALA A 212 27.90 -22.91 -32.29
N GLN A 213 28.37 -21.65 -32.26
CA GLN A 213 29.57 -21.23 -32.98
C GLN A 213 30.85 -21.85 -32.40
N GLU A 214 30.98 -21.91 -31.07
CA GLU A 214 32.10 -22.58 -30.40
C GLU A 214 32.14 -24.08 -30.75
N GLU A 215 30.99 -24.77 -30.78
CA GLU A 215 30.93 -26.19 -31.15
C GLU A 215 31.27 -26.42 -32.62
N ALA A 216 30.78 -25.58 -33.53
CA ALA A 216 31.11 -25.65 -34.96
C ALA A 216 32.61 -25.42 -35.21
N ASN A 217 33.20 -24.40 -34.56
CA ASN A 217 34.64 -24.12 -34.66
C ASN A 217 35.48 -25.29 -34.10
N ARG A 218 35.06 -25.89 -32.97
CA ARG A 218 35.75 -27.05 -32.39
C ARG A 218 35.74 -28.25 -33.35
N LYS A 219 34.59 -28.58 -33.94
CA LYS A 219 34.48 -29.68 -34.92
C LYS A 219 35.37 -29.43 -36.15
N ALA A 220 35.37 -28.21 -36.69
CA ALA A 220 36.23 -27.86 -37.81
C ALA A 220 37.73 -27.99 -37.48
N GLN A 221 38.14 -27.61 -36.27
CA GLN A 221 39.52 -27.69 -35.81
C GLN A 221 39.96 -29.15 -35.55
N GLU A 222 39.07 -29.98 -35.00
CA GLU A 222 39.29 -31.42 -34.84
C GLU A 222 39.43 -32.13 -36.19
N GLU A 223 38.57 -31.85 -37.17
CA GLU A 223 38.67 -32.41 -38.52
C GLU A 223 39.96 -31.99 -39.24
N ALA A 224 40.37 -30.73 -39.10
CA ALA A 224 41.63 -30.24 -39.66
C ALA A 224 42.84 -30.94 -39.03
N SER A 225 42.82 -31.15 -37.71
CA SER A 225 43.88 -31.84 -36.96
C SER A 225 43.95 -33.34 -37.29
N GLN A 226 42.81 -34.00 -37.54
CA GLN A 226 42.78 -35.39 -37.99
C GLN A 226 43.33 -35.53 -39.41
N LYS A 227 42.99 -34.60 -40.32
CA LYS A 227 43.56 -34.59 -41.67
C LYS A 227 45.08 -34.35 -41.66
N SER A 228 45.58 -33.43 -40.84
CA SER A 228 47.03 -33.21 -40.74
C SER A 228 47.77 -34.42 -40.15
N ASN A 229 47.20 -35.08 -39.14
CA ASN A 229 47.80 -36.30 -38.58
C ASN A 229 47.76 -37.49 -39.55
N ALA A 230 46.73 -37.59 -40.38
CA ALA A 230 46.67 -38.62 -41.43
C ALA A 230 47.74 -38.42 -42.52
N VAL A 231 48.09 -37.17 -42.86
CA VAL A 231 49.16 -36.86 -43.82
C VAL A 231 50.56 -37.10 -43.24
N VAL A 232 50.74 -36.94 -41.91
CA VAL A 232 52.04 -37.20 -41.25
C VAL A 232 52.28 -38.71 -41.03
N SER A 233 51.23 -39.50 -40.79
CA SER A 233 51.36 -40.96 -40.59
C SER A 233 51.68 -41.76 -41.85
N SER A 234 51.60 -41.18 -43.05
CA SER A 234 52.04 -41.83 -44.31
C SER A 234 53.53 -41.65 -44.63
N SER A 235 54.33 -40.98 -43.78
CA SER A 235 55.73 -40.61 -44.08
C SER A 235 56.77 -41.07 -43.05
N SER A 236 56.52 -42.00 -42.14
CA SER A 236 57.58 -42.49 -41.25
C SER A 236 57.44 -43.96 -40.91
N GLY A 237 58.13 -44.77 -41.71
CA GLY A 237 58.59 -46.07 -41.27
C GLY A 237 59.65 -45.93 -40.17
N ASN A 238 59.62 -46.92 -39.28
CA ASN A 238 60.74 -47.46 -38.50
C ASN A 238 61.72 -46.45 -37.88
N HIS A 239 61.72 -46.34 -36.54
CA HIS A 239 62.94 -46.58 -35.75
C HIS A 239 62.65 -46.68 -34.25
N ASN A 240 63.16 -47.79 -33.70
CA ASN A 240 63.32 -48.11 -32.29
C ASN A 240 64.45 -47.24 -31.71
N GLY A 241 64.31 -46.73 -30.49
CA GLY A 241 65.41 -45.98 -29.86
C GLY A 241 64.98 -45.08 -28.71
N SER A 242 65.08 -45.62 -27.49
CA SER A 242 65.14 -44.88 -26.25
C SER A 242 66.26 -43.83 -26.28
N ASN A 243 65.93 -42.56 -26.45
CA ASN A 243 66.76 -41.44 -26.00
C ASN A 243 65.92 -40.15 -25.91
N ARG A 244 65.32 -39.87 -24.74
CA ARG A 244 64.66 -38.58 -24.52
C ARG A 244 65.73 -37.51 -24.34
N LYS A 245 66.03 -36.77 -25.41
CA LYS A 245 66.71 -35.48 -25.31
C LYS A 245 65.85 -34.52 -24.47
N PRO A 246 66.45 -33.63 -23.67
CA PRO A 246 65.72 -32.53 -23.02
C PRO A 246 65.01 -31.72 -24.10
N PHE A 247 63.76 -31.36 -23.87
CA PHE A 247 63.01 -30.48 -24.77
C PHE A 247 63.79 -29.17 -24.91
N GLN A 248 64.41 -28.95 -26.06
CA GLN A 248 64.98 -27.65 -26.41
C GLN A 248 63.81 -26.80 -26.89
N ASN A 249 63.39 -25.87 -26.04
CA ASN A 249 62.47 -24.80 -26.43
C ASN A 249 63.11 -24.07 -27.63
N ASP A 250 62.32 -23.92 -28.70
CA ASP A 250 62.69 -23.17 -29.91
C ASP A 250 62.17 -21.74 -29.74
N PRO A 251 63.04 -20.74 -29.48
CA PRO A 251 62.60 -19.36 -29.22
C PRO A 251 61.95 -18.67 -30.42
N SER A 252 61.78 -19.33 -31.57
CA SER A 252 61.06 -18.79 -32.72
C SER A 252 59.55 -19.10 -32.70
N ASP A 253 59.09 -19.99 -31.81
CA ASP A 253 57.69 -20.40 -31.67
C ASP A 253 56.96 -19.75 -30.48
N ASP A 254 57.65 -18.89 -29.73
CA ASP A 254 57.20 -18.25 -28.49
C ASP A 254 56.22 -17.09 -28.77
N LYS A 255 55.06 -17.44 -29.32
CA LYS A 255 53.98 -16.47 -29.54
C LYS A 255 53.49 -15.91 -28.22
N GLU A 256 53.76 -14.64 -27.99
CA GLU A 256 53.23 -13.86 -26.87
C GLU A 256 51.99 -13.07 -27.29
N ALA A 257 50.97 -13.03 -26.42
CA ALA A 257 49.77 -12.20 -26.58
C ALA A 257 49.61 -11.22 -25.41
N ASN A 258 48.98 -10.08 -25.68
CA ASN A 258 48.70 -9.00 -24.71
C ASN A 258 49.96 -8.35 -24.11
N THR A 259 50.93 -7.99 -24.95
CA THR A 259 52.24 -7.43 -24.55
C THR A 259 52.19 -6.13 -23.75
N THR A 260 51.03 -5.48 -23.66
CA THR A 260 50.80 -4.27 -22.85
C THR A 260 51.15 -4.48 -21.36
N CYS A 261 50.96 -5.69 -20.85
CA CYS A 261 51.22 -6.04 -19.44
C CYS A 261 52.37 -7.05 -19.30
N LYS A 262 53.32 -6.99 -20.23
CA LYS A 262 54.50 -7.86 -20.24
C LYS A 262 55.28 -7.73 -18.93
N GLY A 263 55.59 -8.87 -18.31
CA GLY A 263 56.35 -8.95 -17.07
C GLY A 263 55.52 -8.90 -15.78
N GLN A 264 54.19 -8.78 -15.86
CA GLN A 264 53.32 -8.77 -14.68
C GLN A 264 52.82 -10.18 -14.33
N ILE A 265 51.89 -10.75 -15.08
CA ILE A 265 51.39 -12.11 -14.83
C ILE A 265 51.54 -12.91 -16.10
N LYS A 266 52.29 -14.02 -16.03
CA LYS A 266 52.58 -14.87 -17.19
C LYS A 266 51.62 -16.06 -17.22
N GLY A 267 50.69 -16.06 -18.17
CA GLY A 267 49.80 -17.19 -18.44
C GLY A 267 50.32 -18.07 -19.56
N ASN A 268 50.05 -19.38 -19.50
CA ASN A 268 50.26 -20.31 -20.61
C ASN A 268 48.90 -20.67 -21.23
N ALA A 269 48.70 -20.31 -22.50
CA ALA A 269 47.40 -20.43 -23.18
C ALA A 269 46.88 -21.87 -23.23
N ASN A 270 47.78 -22.86 -23.34
CA ASN A 270 47.46 -24.27 -23.46
C ASN A 270 47.02 -24.88 -22.12
N SER A 271 47.78 -24.63 -21.06
CA SER A 271 47.51 -25.20 -19.74
C SER A 271 46.48 -24.41 -18.92
N LYS A 272 46.15 -23.19 -19.35
CA LYS A 272 45.33 -22.22 -18.59
C LYS A 272 45.85 -22.01 -17.18
N LYS A 273 47.17 -22.05 -17.00
CA LYS A 273 47.84 -21.72 -15.74
C LYS A 273 48.53 -20.37 -15.82
N TYR A 274 48.45 -19.58 -14.75
CA TYR A 274 49.19 -18.34 -14.63
C TYR A 274 50.26 -18.41 -13.53
N HIS A 275 51.33 -17.65 -13.76
CA HIS A 275 52.52 -17.56 -12.92
C HIS A 275 52.73 -16.10 -12.51
N VAL A 276 53.11 -15.91 -11.25
CA VAL A 276 53.43 -14.60 -10.67
C VAL A 276 54.94 -14.35 -10.68
N PRO A 277 55.42 -13.10 -10.77
CA PRO A 277 56.84 -12.78 -10.74
C PRO A 277 57.45 -13.27 -9.42
N GLY A 278 58.62 -13.92 -9.50
CA GLY A 278 59.27 -14.56 -8.35
C GLY A 278 58.73 -15.95 -7.99
N GLY A 279 57.76 -16.47 -8.74
CA GLY A 279 57.28 -17.85 -8.62
C GLY A 279 58.23 -18.87 -9.29
N GLN A 280 58.28 -20.09 -8.77
CA GLN A 280 59.17 -21.17 -9.21
C GLN A 280 59.13 -21.46 -10.73
N TYR A 281 57.97 -21.31 -11.36
CA TYR A 281 57.77 -21.63 -12.78
C TYR A 281 57.54 -20.38 -13.66
N TYR A 282 57.79 -19.18 -13.11
CA TYR A 282 57.59 -17.94 -13.85
C TYR A 282 58.55 -17.83 -15.05
N ASP A 283 59.83 -18.16 -14.84
CA ASP A 283 60.87 -18.07 -15.89
C ASP A 283 60.96 -19.32 -16.77
N SER A 284 60.46 -20.46 -16.28
CA SER A 284 60.45 -21.71 -17.04
C SER A 284 59.35 -21.76 -18.10
N THR A 285 58.31 -20.95 -17.95
CA THR A 285 57.21 -20.87 -18.92
C THR A 285 57.63 -19.98 -20.08
N LYS A 286 57.84 -20.59 -21.24
CA LYS A 286 58.38 -19.93 -22.44
C LYS A 286 57.47 -20.01 -23.67
N ASP A 287 56.53 -20.95 -23.69
CA ASP A 287 55.70 -21.19 -24.88
C ASP A 287 54.26 -20.72 -24.67
N ASN A 288 53.63 -20.20 -25.72
CA ASN A 288 52.22 -19.80 -25.77
C ASN A 288 51.83 -18.83 -24.62
N ILE A 289 52.61 -17.76 -24.46
CA ILE A 289 52.48 -16.85 -23.33
C ILE A 289 51.34 -15.86 -23.56
N VAL A 290 50.50 -15.68 -22.55
CA VAL A 290 49.50 -14.60 -22.47
C VAL A 290 49.79 -13.77 -21.24
N TRP A 291 50.01 -12.47 -21.43
CA TRP A 291 50.26 -11.56 -20.33
C TRP A 291 48.95 -11.02 -19.75
N PHE A 292 48.89 -10.93 -18.43
CA PHE A 292 47.80 -10.31 -17.68
C PHE A 292 48.34 -9.22 -16.77
N CYS A 293 47.53 -8.18 -16.55
CA CYS A 293 47.96 -7.05 -15.75
C CYS A 293 47.82 -7.31 -14.23
N SER A 294 46.96 -8.27 -13.87
CA SER A 294 46.72 -8.68 -12.49
C SER A 294 46.35 -10.16 -12.40
N GLU A 295 46.49 -10.76 -11.21
CA GLU A 295 46.01 -12.12 -10.96
C GLU A 295 44.49 -12.23 -11.17
N THR A 296 43.76 -11.17 -10.84
CA THR A 296 42.31 -11.07 -11.04
C THR A 296 41.92 -11.11 -12.51
N ASP A 297 42.68 -10.45 -13.39
CA ASP A 297 42.42 -10.49 -14.84
C ASP A 297 42.70 -11.89 -15.41
N ALA A 298 43.76 -12.54 -14.95
CA ALA A 298 44.07 -13.91 -15.34
C ALA A 298 42.95 -14.88 -14.90
N GLN A 299 42.46 -14.74 -13.68
CA GLN A 299 41.35 -15.55 -13.16
C GLN A 299 40.04 -15.27 -13.90
N ALA A 300 39.73 -14.01 -14.19
CA ALA A 300 38.57 -13.63 -15.00
C ALA A 300 38.65 -14.20 -16.43
N ALA A 301 39.86 -14.32 -16.98
CA ALA A 301 40.13 -14.98 -18.25
C ALA A 301 40.16 -16.52 -18.17
N GLY A 302 39.82 -17.10 -17.01
CA GLY A 302 39.71 -18.55 -16.79
C GLY A 302 41.03 -19.26 -16.50
N TYR A 303 42.09 -18.53 -16.11
CA TYR A 303 43.37 -19.12 -15.74
C TYR A 303 43.43 -19.42 -14.25
N VAL A 304 44.10 -20.53 -13.90
CA VAL A 304 44.29 -20.97 -12.52
C VAL A 304 45.74 -20.73 -12.10
N ARG A 305 45.98 -20.35 -10.84
CA ARG A 305 47.33 -20.15 -10.31
C ARG A 305 48.13 -21.46 -10.38
N SER A 306 49.32 -21.43 -10.96
CA SER A 306 50.25 -22.55 -10.92
C SER A 306 50.64 -22.84 -9.47
N LYS A 307 50.41 -24.08 -9.03
CA LYS A 307 50.89 -24.58 -7.74
C LYS A 307 52.38 -24.86 -7.85
N LYS A 308 53.13 -24.49 -6.80
CA LYS A 308 54.55 -24.85 -6.63
C LYS A 308 54.75 -26.36 -6.81
#